data_AF-A0A7S2Z0M8-F1
#
_entry.id   AF-A0A7S2Z0M8-F1
#
_cell.length_a   1.000
_cell.length_b   1.000
_cell.length_c   1.000
_cell.angle_alpha   90.00
_cell.angle_beta   90.00
_cell.angle_gamma   90.00
#
_symmetry.space_group_name_H-M   'P 1'
#
loop_
_entity.id
_entity.type
_entity.pdbx_description
1 polymer ?
#
loop_
_entity_poly.entity_id
_entity_poly.type
_entity_poly.pdbx_seq_one_letter_code
_entity_poly.pdbx_strand_id
1 'polypeptide(L)'
;NPSETGEVISFGGQRVTQHGNGTEGVRGRSMDPSTGFRFYNFRKEQDFEVFHEGVQRPFTFLRDEKDSVVHKIDALHFRLDPNETVTCGANATQCIYADNVNGAWNISNIYMAPTLGSFPHFYPEDQSSDHVQLSFNADNRREWGYDIEPRMGVALKTTVPFQYNYRVAPTDVLHPAIWMPPGGSQEGVWIPQFYYDLMVEISAKDAFKLRKVLNILKIVTLCLLCVLPTVGIIMVVYSTFKLFFSLETIERNKMLAEKLKTRASTVQVNRDSMLRKAKNDLEKQGSRDPLNRHHYSFTHSPKAPKSSIPGYNK
;
A
#
# COMPACT_ATOMS: atom_id res chain seq x y z
N ASN A 1 -3.42 15.36 -0.39
CA ASN A 1 -3.92 13.96 -0.49
C ASN A 1 -2.74 13.07 -0.87
N PRO A 2 -2.50 11.87 -0.27
CA PRO A 2 -1.33 11.05 -0.66
C PRO A 2 -1.28 10.72 -2.16
N SER A 3 -2.43 10.67 -2.84
CA SER A 3 -2.52 10.46 -4.30
C SER A 3 -1.89 11.60 -5.13
N GLU A 4 -1.82 12.82 -4.60
CA GLU A 4 -1.24 14.02 -5.26
C GLU A 4 0.29 14.09 -5.08
N THR A 5 0.90 13.10 -4.43
CA THR A 5 2.36 13.08 -4.22
C THR A 5 3.06 13.00 -5.58
N GLY A 6 3.93 13.98 -5.85
CA GLY A 6 4.69 14.08 -7.11
C GLY A 6 3.95 14.76 -8.25
N GLU A 7 2.72 15.25 -8.05
CA GLU A 7 1.96 15.96 -9.08
C GLU A 7 2.51 17.37 -9.33
N VAL A 8 2.64 17.74 -10.60
CA VAL A 8 3.06 19.08 -11.01
C VAL A 8 1.83 19.99 -11.05
N ILE A 9 1.75 20.92 -10.12
CA ILE A 9 0.66 21.90 -10.04
C ILE A 9 0.90 23.18 -10.86
N SER A 10 2.17 23.44 -11.21
CA SER A 10 2.58 24.57 -12.04
C SER A 10 4.00 24.37 -12.56
N PHE A 11 4.28 24.85 -13.76
CA PHE A 11 5.61 24.89 -14.35
C PHE A 11 5.98 26.34 -14.70
N GLY A 12 7.15 26.81 -14.25
CA GLY A 12 7.54 28.22 -14.44
C GLY A 12 6.58 29.24 -13.82
N GLY A 13 5.84 28.86 -12.76
CA GLY A 13 4.81 29.70 -12.14
C GLY A 13 3.47 29.73 -12.89
N GLN A 14 3.35 29.02 -14.02
CA GLN A 14 2.12 28.92 -14.80
C GLN A 14 1.42 27.59 -14.53
N ARG A 15 0.08 27.63 -14.43
CA ARG A 15 -0.76 26.43 -14.29
C ARG A 15 -1.29 25.91 -15.62
N VAL A 16 -1.09 26.67 -16.68
CA VAL A 16 -1.58 26.41 -18.03
C VAL A 16 -0.45 26.78 -18.99
N THR A 17 -0.12 25.88 -19.90
CA THR A 17 0.86 26.09 -20.96
C THR A 17 0.14 26.34 -22.27
N GLN A 18 0.62 27.33 -23.02
CA GLN A 18 0.11 27.60 -24.37
C GLN A 18 0.81 26.67 -25.36
N HIS A 19 0.00 25.86 -26.04
CA HIS A 19 0.43 25.01 -27.14
C HIS A 19 -0.11 25.57 -28.45
N GLY A 20 0.40 25.10 -29.59
CA GLY A 20 0.17 25.73 -30.89
C GLY A 20 -1.24 26.31 -31.12
N ASN A 21 -2.29 25.50 -31.02
CA ASN A 21 -3.67 25.93 -31.29
C ASN A 21 -4.54 26.10 -30.04
N GLY A 22 -3.98 25.86 -28.85
CA GLY A 22 -4.77 25.80 -27.62
C GLY A 22 -3.95 25.98 -26.35
N THR A 23 -4.59 25.69 -25.22
CA THR A 23 -3.96 25.75 -23.91
C THR A 23 -4.26 24.49 -23.15
N GLU A 24 -3.27 23.89 -22.52
CA GLU A 24 -3.47 22.73 -21.65
C GLU A 24 -3.00 23.04 -20.22
N GLY A 25 -3.71 22.49 -19.24
CA GLY A 25 -3.30 22.60 -17.84
C GLY A 25 -1.99 21.85 -17.60
N VAL A 26 -1.09 22.43 -16.82
CA VAL A 26 0.07 21.71 -16.29
C VAL A 26 -0.46 20.66 -15.32
N ARG A 27 -0.32 19.39 -15.68
CA ARG A 27 -0.82 18.24 -14.93
C ARG A 27 0.05 17.02 -15.18
N GLY A 28 -0.15 16.00 -14.36
CA GLY A 28 0.66 14.79 -14.37
C GLY A 28 1.80 14.86 -13.36
N ARG A 29 2.51 13.74 -13.23
CA ARG A 29 3.56 13.56 -12.25
C ARG A 29 4.89 14.11 -12.78
N SER A 30 5.68 14.69 -11.89
CA SER A 30 6.97 15.28 -12.23
C SER A 30 8.00 14.20 -12.59
N MET A 31 8.83 14.51 -13.57
CA MET A 31 10.07 13.76 -13.84
C MET A 31 11.27 14.26 -13.03
N ASP A 32 11.07 15.17 -12.08
CA ASP A 32 12.18 15.69 -11.29
C ASP A 32 12.68 14.62 -10.30
N PRO A 33 13.96 14.21 -10.37
CA PRO A 33 14.56 13.32 -9.39
C PRO A 33 14.43 13.80 -7.94
N SER A 34 14.33 15.12 -7.72
CA SER A 34 14.19 15.74 -6.39
C SER A 34 12.85 15.41 -5.72
N THR A 35 11.79 15.18 -6.51
CA THR A 35 10.50 14.67 -6.04
C THR A 35 10.56 13.16 -5.72
N GLY A 36 11.68 12.53 -6.07
CA GLY A 36 11.97 11.13 -5.83
C GLY A 36 11.26 10.17 -6.78
N PHE A 37 10.69 10.66 -7.90
CA PHE A 37 9.84 9.87 -8.82
C PHE A 37 8.88 8.98 -8.04
N ARG A 38 8.16 9.59 -7.09
CA ARG A 38 7.28 8.86 -6.18
C ARG A 38 5.87 8.85 -6.72
N PHE A 39 5.35 7.65 -6.75
CA PHE A 39 4.08 7.25 -7.32
C PHE A 39 3.28 6.66 -6.16
N TYR A 40 2.07 7.16 -5.88
CA TYR A 40 1.33 6.64 -4.73
C TYR A 40 0.54 5.38 -5.10
N ASN A 41 0.95 4.21 -4.58
CA ASN A 41 0.24 2.92 -4.64
C ASN A 41 -0.32 2.51 -6.01
N PHE A 42 0.57 2.00 -6.87
CA PHE A 42 0.28 1.67 -8.27
C PHE A 42 -0.39 0.31 -8.49
N ARG A 43 -0.69 -0.46 -7.43
CA ARG A 43 -1.27 -1.82 -7.59
C ARG A 43 -2.52 -1.89 -8.47
N LYS A 44 -3.30 -0.80 -8.51
CA LYS A 44 -4.57 -0.72 -9.23
C LYS A 44 -4.56 0.28 -10.38
N GLU A 45 -3.50 1.05 -10.54
CA GLU A 45 -3.40 2.02 -11.63
C GLU A 45 -3.19 1.25 -12.94
N GLN A 46 -4.00 1.57 -13.94
CA GLN A 46 -3.88 1.05 -15.31
C GLN A 46 -3.15 2.03 -16.21
N ASP A 47 -3.13 3.30 -15.82
CA ASP A 47 -2.53 4.40 -16.52
C ASP A 47 -2.04 5.45 -15.53
N PHE A 48 -1.12 6.30 -15.98
CA PHE A 48 -0.75 7.52 -15.28
C PHE A 48 -0.20 8.57 -16.24
N GLU A 49 -0.29 9.84 -15.84
CA GLU A 49 0.25 10.95 -16.62
C GLU A 49 1.60 11.43 -16.06
N VAL A 50 2.52 11.75 -16.94
CA VAL A 50 3.83 12.35 -16.63
C VAL A 50 3.97 13.67 -17.36
N PHE A 51 4.32 14.74 -16.64
CA PHE A 51 4.63 16.01 -17.27
C PHE A 51 6.09 16.01 -17.74
N HIS A 52 6.31 16.05 -19.05
CA HIS A 52 7.66 16.11 -19.61
C HIS A 52 8.11 17.55 -19.81
N GLU A 53 9.01 18.02 -18.96
CA GLU A 53 9.45 19.42 -18.91
C GLU A 53 10.09 19.90 -20.21
N GLY A 54 10.83 19.04 -20.91
CA GLY A 54 11.49 19.39 -22.18
C GLY A 54 10.53 19.56 -23.37
N VAL A 55 9.29 19.10 -23.23
CA VAL A 55 8.21 19.19 -24.24
C VAL A 55 7.01 20.00 -23.67
N GLN A 56 7.10 20.40 -22.39
CA GLN A 56 6.10 21.15 -21.62
C GLN A 56 4.68 20.58 -21.70
N ARG A 57 4.53 19.26 -21.74
CA ARG A 57 3.22 18.62 -21.89
C ARG A 57 3.07 17.36 -21.05
N PRO A 58 1.83 17.00 -20.65
CA PRO A 58 1.54 15.69 -20.08
C PRO A 58 1.65 14.60 -21.14
N PHE A 59 2.06 13.41 -20.71
CA PHE A 59 2.08 12.19 -21.50
C PHE A 59 1.44 11.07 -20.70
N THR A 60 0.51 10.36 -21.30
CA THR A 60 -0.16 9.21 -20.69
C THR A 60 0.66 7.95 -20.91
N PHE A 61 0.86 7.18 -19.84
CA PHE A 61 1.53 5.88 -19.87
C PHE A 61 0.54 4.80 -19.46
N LEU A 62 0.41 3.76 -20.30
CA LEU A 62 -0.49 2.64 -20.10
C LEU A 62 0.27 1.45 -19.52
N ARG A 63 -0.36 0.75 -18.60
CA ARG A 63 0.16 -0.49 -18.01
C ARG A 63 0.14 -1.61 -19.03
N ASP A 64 1.22 -2.36 -19.10
CA ASP A 64 1.28 -3.60 -19.86
C ASP A 64 0.69 -4.78 -19.10
N GLU A 65 0.16 -5.74 -19.85
CA GLU A 65 -0.38 -6.99 -19.28
C GLU A 65 0.71 -7.82 -18.58
N LYS A 66 1.96 -7.67 -19.01
CA LYS A 66 3.11 -8.38 -18.47
C LYS A 66 3.82 -7.52 -17.44
N ASP A 67 3.80 -8.00 -16.20
CA ASP A 67 4.64 -7.44 -15.14
C ASP A 67 6.13 -7.69 -15.48
N SER A 68 7.00 -6.77 -15.04
CA SER A 68 8.45 -6.85 -15.23
C SER A 68 9.16 -7.17 -13.91
N VAL A 69 10.42 -7.59 -13.99
CA VAL A 69 11.24 -7.88 -12.80
C VAL A 69 12.57 -7.15 -12.92
N VAL A 70 12.80 -6.18 -12.04
CA VAL A 70 14.04 -5.39 -11.98
C VAL A 70 14.80 -5.76 -10.71
N HIS A 71 16.00 -6.33 -10.85
CA HIS A 71 16.83 -6.76 -9.72
C HIS A 71 16.11 -7.64 -8.66
N LYS A 72 15.23 -8.55 -9.12
CA LYS A 72 14.38 -9.43 -8.27
C LYS A 72 13.33 -8.66 -7.45
N ILE A 73 12.89 -7.50 -7.93
CA ILE A 73 11.75 -6.75 -7.43
C ILE A 73 10.68 -6.79 -8.52
N ASP A 74 9.48 -7.20 -8.16
CA ASP A 74 8.33 -7.19 -9.07
C ASP A 74 7.97 -5.74 -9.39
N ALA A 75 7.78 -5.43 -10.66
CA ALA A 75 7.48 -4.10 -11.16
C ALA A 75 6.32 -4.16 -12.16
N LEU A 76 5.55 -3.08 -12.19
CA LEU A 76 4.55 -2.85 -13.22
C LEU A 76 5.25 -2.13 -14.36
N HIS A 77 5.18 -2.69 -15.56
CA HIS A 77 5.69 -2.05 -16.75
C HIS A 77 4.62 -1.12 -17.33
N PHE A 78 4.99 0.11 -17.62
CA PHE A 78 4.14 1.09 -18.28
C PHE A 78 4.85 1.61 -19.53
N ARG A 79 4.12 1.67 -20.64
CA ARG A 79 4.60 2.19 -21.93
C ARG A 79 3.82 3.43 -22.33
N LEU A 80 4.41 4.29 -23.15
CA LEU A 80 3.72 5.47 -23.66
C LEU A 80 2.44 5.06 -24.41
N ASP A 81 1.32 5.75 -24.15
CA ASP A 81 0.09 5.55 -24.90
C ASP A 81 0.35 5.88 -26.39
N PRO A 82 0.09 4.94 -27.32
CA PRO A 82 0.23 5.19 -28.75
C PRO A 82 -0.54 6.44 -29.23
N ASN A 83 -1.65 6.80 -28.57
CA ASN A 83 -2.43 7.98 -28.88
C ASN A 83 -1.71 9.31 -28.62
N GLU A 84 -0.59 9.30 -27.90
CA GLU A 84 0.26 10.48 -27.64
C GLU A 84 1.22 10.77 -28.80
N THR A 85 1.29 9.86 -29.77
CA THR A 85 2.18 9.94 -30.93
C THR A 85 1.43 10.26 -32.22
N VAL A 86 0.11 10.32 -32.19
CA VAL A 86 -0.68 10.56 -33.41
C VAL A 86 -1.05 12.03 -33.55
N THR A 87 -1.20 12.50 -34.79
CA THR A 87 -1.61 13.88 -35.08
C THR A 87 -3.11 14.13 -34.80
N CYS A 88 -3.49 15.40 -34.75
CA CYS A 88 -4.88 15.87 -34.57
C CYS A 88 -5.89 15.19 -35.52
N GLY A 89 -5.49 14.89 -36.76
CA GLY A 89 -6.37 14.24 -37.73
C GLY A 89 -6.77 12.82 -37.32
N ALA A 90 -5.93 12.13 -36.55
CA ALA A 90 -6.20 10.79 -36.03
C ALA A 90 -6.77 10.81 -34.60
N ASN A 91 -6.43 11.83 -33.79
CA ASN A 91 -6.95 11.97 -32.44
C ASN A 91 -7.28 13.43 -32.09
N ALA A 92 -8.56 13.69 -31.83
CA ALA A 92 -9.04 15.03 -31.51
C ALA A 92 -8.44 15.63 -30.23
N THR A 93 -8.01 14.80 -29.27
CA THR A 93 -7.36 15.31 -28.04
C THR A 93 -5.99 15.92 -28.33
N GLN A 94 -5.34 15.49 -29.43
CA GLN A 94 -4.04 16.00 -29.87
C GLN A 94 -4.17 17.33 -30.65
N CYS A 95 -5.38 17.81 -30.95
CA CYS A 95 -5.60 19.07 -31.66
C CYS A 95 -5.25 20.33 -30.87
N ILE A 96 -5.05 20.19 -29.55
CA ILE A 96 -4.51 21.27 -28.71
C ILE A 96 -3.07 21.58 -29.11
N TYR A 97 -2.34 20.56 -29.58
CA TYR A 97 -0.96 20.64 -30.04
C TYR A 97 -0.91 20.90 -31.55
N ALA A 98 0.08 21.68 -32.00
CA ALA A 98 0.33 21.91 -33.42
C ALA A 98 1.29 20.84 -33.98
N ASP A 99 1.02 19.59 -33.66
CA ASP A 99 1.80 18.43 -34.10
C ASP A 99 1.33 18.06 -35.51
N ASN A 100 2.24 18.19 -36.48
CA ASN A 100 1.96 18.01 -37.91
C ASN A 100 2.59 16.74 -38.48
N VAL A 101 3.28 15.95 -37.66
CA VAL A 101 3.97 14.71 -38.05
C VAL A 101 3.66 13.64 -37.00
N ASN A 102 3.26 12.44 -37.43
CA ASN A 102 3.05 11.31 -36.51
C ASN A 102 4.39 10.87 -35.90
N GLY A 103 4.39 10.37 -34.67
CA GLY A 103 5.59 10.01 -33.91
C GLY A 103 6.39 11.23 -33.42
N ALA A 104 5.84 12.43 -33.54
CA ALA A 104 6.57 13.65 -33.31
C ALA A 104 5.74 14.79 -32.71
N TRP A 105 6.45 15.70 -32.05
CA TRP A 105 5.91 16.70 -31.15
C TRP A 105 6.54 18.05 -31.43
N ASN A 106 5.72 19.03 -31.77
CA ASN A 106 6.17 20.36 -32.11
C ASN A 106 6.55 21.12 -30.84
N ILE A 107 7.85 21.32 -30.66
CA ILE A 107 8.45 22.01 -29.51
C ILE A 107 9.00 23.38 -29.91
N SER A 108 8.56 23.92 -31.05
CA SER A 108 9.15 25.15 -31.61
C SER A 108 8.97 26.37 -30.70
N ASN A 109 7.82 26.48 -30.02
CA ASN A 109 7.55 27.56 -29.07
C ASN A 109 8.48 27.51 -27.85
N ILE A 110 8.89 26.31 -27.43
CA ILE A 110 9.69 26.08 -26.23
C ILE A 110 11.15 26.49 -26.49
N TYR A 111 11.69 26.11 -27.64
CA TYR A 111 13.09 26.36 -28.01
C TYR A 111 13.26 27.62 -28.87
N MET A 112 12.17 28.35 -29.15
CA MET A 112 12.15 29.56 -30.01
C MET A 112 12.81 29.34 -31.38
N ALA A 113 12.71 28.13 -31.91
CA ALA A 113 13.28 27.71 -33.18
C ALA A 113 12.44 26.59 -33.80
N PRO A 114 12.38 26.42 -35.14
CA PRO A 114 11.65 25.32 -35.79
C PRO A 114 12.19 23.94 -35.37
N THR A 115 11.63 23.39 -34.29
CA THR A 115 12.16 22.23 -33.57
C THR A 115 11.04 21.24 -33.29
N LEU A 116 11.35 19.97 -33.49
CA LEU A 116 10.42 18.86 -33.36
C LEU A 116 11.08 17.74 -32.55
N GLY A 117 10.43 17.36 -31.47
CA GLY A 117 10.78 16.17 -30.69
C GLY A 117 10.20 14.94 -31.36
N SER A 118 10.93 13.84 -31.43
CA SER A 118 10.40 12.57 -31.91
C SER A 118 11.03 11.42 -31.16
N PHE A 119 10.57 10.20 -31.40
CA PHE A 119 11.41 9.06 -31.08
C PHE A 119 12.66 9.03 -31.98
N PRO A 120 13.74 8.39 -31.52
CA PRO A 120 14.92 8.14 -32.33
C PRO A 120 14.53 7.55 -33.69
N HIS A 121 15.04 8.18 -34.74
CA HIS A 121 14.82 7.80 -36.13
C HIS A 121 13.34 7.80 -36.56
N PHE A 122 12.53 8.73 -36.02
CA PHE A 122 11.11 8.92 -36.40
C PHE A 122 10.23 7.64 -36.23
N TYR A 123 10.51 6.85 -35.20
CA TYR A 123 9.62 5.76 -34.78
C TYR A 123 8.34 6.30 -34.12
N PRO A 124 7.21 5.57 -34.04
CA PRO A 124 6.77 4.45 -34.85
C PRO A 124 6.05 4.96 -36.13
N GLU A 125 6.83 5.28 -37.16
CA GLU A 125 6.43 5.57 -38.55
C GLU A 125 5.74 6.91 -38.86
N ASP A 126 6.43 7.63 -39.75
CA ASP A 126 5.87 7.96 -41.05
C ASP A 126 6.81 7.36 -42.13
N GLN A 127 6.41 6.27 -42.80
CA GLN A 127 7.10 5.72 -43.98
C GLN A 127 6.91 6.60 -45.23
N SER A 128 6.44 7.84 -45.06
CA SER A 128 6.46 8.82 -46.14
C SER A 128 7.90 9.00 -46.64
N SER A 129 8.07 8.88 -47.95
CA SER A 129 9.34 8.78 -48.69
C SER A 129 10.29 9.97 -48.54
N ASP A 130 9.88 11.01 -47.81
CA ASP A 130 10.55 12.31 -47.75
C ASP A 130 11.53 12.42 -46.57
N HIS A 131 11.56 11.43 -45.68
CA HIS A 131 12.56 11.33 -44.64
C HIS A 131 13.78 10.55 -45.12
N VAL A 132 14.97 11.14 -44.98
CA VAL A 132 16.25 10.47 -45.28
C VAL A 132 16.35 9.21 -44.42
N GLN A 133 16.12 8.04 -45.02
CA GLN A 133 16.31 6.74 -44.39
C GLN A 133 17.81 6.54 -44.10
N LEU A 134 18.23 6.98 -42.93
CA LEU A 134 19.52 6.58 -42.40
C LEU A 134 19.37 5.12 -41.96
N SER A 135 20.23 4.24 -42.48
CA SER A 135 20.23 2.80 -42.21
C SER A 135 20.54 2.52 -40.73
N PHE A 136 19.52 2.47 -39.89
CA PHE A 136 19.67 2.21 -38.46
C PHE A 136 18.87 1.00 -38.00
N ASN A 137 19.54 0.13 -37.24
CA ASN A 137 19.02 -1.15 -36.76
C ASN A 137 17.80 -0.94 -35.85
N ALA A 138 16.64 -1.46 -36.26
CA ALA A 138 15.40 -1.39 -35.49
C ALA A 138 15.44 -2.24 -34.20
N ASP A 139 16.28 -3.27 -34.15
CA ASP A 139 16.29 -4.27 -33.06
C ASP A 139 16.86 -3.75 -31.73
N ASN A 140 17.55 -2.61 -31.74
CA ASN A 140 18.15 -2.00 -30.54
C ASN A 140 17.33 -0.84 -29.97
N ARG A 141 16.11 -0.60 -30.45
CA ARG A 141 15.29 0.52 -29.99
C ARG A 141 14.59 0.17 -28.69
N ARG A 142 14.72 1.05 -27.71
CA ARG A 142 13.95 0.97 -26.46
C ARG A 142 12.64 1.70 -26.64
N GLU A 143 11.60 1.19 -26.01
CA GLU A 143 10.34 1.90 -25.85
C GLU A 143 10.46 2.93 -24.73
N TRP A 144 9.66 4.00 -24.82
CA TRP A 144 9.52 4.91 -23.69
C TRP A 144 8.62 4.27 -22.66
N GLY A 145 9.19 3.98 -21.49
CA GLY A 145 8.45 3.33 -20.43
C GLY A 145 9.06 3.50 -19.04
N TYR A 146 8.28 3.04 -18.07
CA TYR A 146 8.60 3.07 -16.65
C TYR A 146 8.29 1.71 -16.04
N ASP A 147 9.26 1.14 -15.34
CA ASP A 147 9.08 -0.01 -14.45
C ASP A 147 8.93 0.49 -13.02
N ILE A 148 7.73 0.38 -12.45
CA ILE A 148 7.38 0.96 -11.15
C ILE A 148 7.09 -0.14 -10.13
N GLU A 149 7.72 -0.08 -8.95
CA GLU A 149 7.40 -1.00 -7.86
C GLU A 149 5.99 -0.71 -7.32
N PRO A 150 5.05 -1.68 -7.32
CA PRO A 150 3.63 -1.40 -7.14
C PRO A 150 3.24 -0.95 -5.73
N ARG A 151 4.02 -1.24 -4.69
CA ARG A 151 3.62 -0.98 -3.29
C ARG A 151 3.99 0.42 -2.83
N MET A 152 5.20 0.86 -3.13
CA MET A 152 5.75 2.15 -2.77
C MET A 152 5.67 3.15 -3.92
N GLY A 153 5.42 2.66 -5.15
CA GLY A 153 5.50 3.42 -6.39
C GLY A 153 6.83 4.13 -6.53
N VAL A 154 7.90 3.34 -6.53
CA VAL A 154 9.23 3.84 -6.83
C VAL A 154 9.58 3.37 -8.23
N ALA A 155 9.95 4.29 -9.12
CA ALA A 155 10.51 3.93 -10.43
C ALA A 155 11.82 3.16 -10.23
N LEU A 156 11.84 1.91 -10.69
CA LEU A 156 13.01 1.03 -10.65
C LEU A 156 13.83 1.16 -11.93
N LYS A 157 13.17 1.34 -13.07
CA LYS A 157 13.79 1.57 -14.35
C LYS A 157 12.94 2.55 -15.17
N THR A 158 13.60 3.45 -15.85
CA THR A 158 12.98 4.44 -16.73
C THR A 158 13.74 4.43 -18.04
N THR A 159 13.04 4.37 -19.17
CA THR A 159 13.60 4.51 -20.51
C THR A 159 12.93 5.69 -21.20
N VAL A 160 13.74 6.66 -21.63
CA VAL A 160 13.28 7.85 -22.37
C VAL A 160 14.11 7.99 -23.64
N PRO A 161 13.70 7.31 -24.72
CA PRO A 161 14.26 7.50 -26.04
C PRO A 161 13.67 8.79 -26.64
N PHE A 162 14.52 9.75 -27.00
CA PHE A 162 14.07 11.03 -27.57
C PHE A 162 15.07 11.59 -28.58
N GLN A 163 14.57 12.23 -29.63
CA GLN A 163 15.35 12.83 -30.70
C GLN A 163 14.90 14.27 -30.93
N TYR A 164 15.88 15.16 -31.08
CA TYR A 164 15.65 16.53 -31.51
C TYR A 164 15.87 16.64 -33.01
N ASN A 165 14.88 17.23 -33.68
CA ASN A 165 14.89 17.48 -35.10
C ASN A 165 14.71 18.96 -35.36
N TYR A 166 15.44 19.50 -36.34
CA TYR A 166 15.30 20.89 -36.77
C TYR A 166 14.77 20.95 -38.19
N ARG A 167 13.85 21.87 -38.44
CA ARG A 167 13.40 22.11 -39.81
C ARG A 167 14.43 22.96 -40.53
N VAL A 168 15.03 22.40 -41.56
CA VAL A 168 15.85 23.16 -42.50
C VAL A 168 14.99 23.39 -43.72
N ALA A 169 14.66 24.64 -44.01
CA ALA A 169 13.93 25.02 -45.20
C ALA A 169 14.80 25.96 -46.03
N PRO A 170 14.57 26.05 -47.36
CA PRO A 170 15.20 27.10 -48.16
C PRO A 170 14.77 28.46 -47.60
N THR A 171 15.67 29.14 -46.89
CA THR A 171 15.42 30.50 -46.42
C THR A 171 15.80 31.45 -47.54
N ASP A 172 14.82 31.78 -48.37
CA ASP A 172 15.00 32.62 -49.54
C ASP A 172 15.16 34.09 -49.11
N VAL A 173 16.41 34.58 -49.01
CA VAL A 173 16.80 35.97 -49.34
C VAL A 173 18.28 36.06 -49.73
N LEU A 174 19.20 35.45 -48.96
CA LEU A 174 20.63 35.73 -49.12
C LEU A 174 21.40 34.66 -49.88
N HIS A 175 21.13 33.37 -49.65
CA HIS A 175 22.00 32.29 -50.16
C HIS A 175 21.24 31.01 -50.60
N PRO A 176 20.43 31.07 -51.68
CA PRO A 176 19.71 29.90 -52.22
C PRO A 176 20.64 28.76 -52.70
N ALA A 177 21.93 29.05 -52.90
CA ALA A 177 22.93 28.07 -53.32
C ALA A 177 23.48 27.19 -52.17
N ILE A 178 23.24 27.54 -50.90
CA ILE A 178 23.85 26.82 -49.76
C ILE A 178 23.10 25.54 -49.43
N TRP A 179 21.78 25.49 -49.67
CA TRP A 179 21.00 24.29 -49.39
C TRP A 179 19.73 24.21 -50.24
N MET A 180 19.59 23.09 -50.97
CA MET A 180 18.35 22.68 -51.61
C MET A 180 17.99 21.29 -51.06
N PRO A 181 16.76 21.08 -50.59
CA PRO A 181 16.34 19.77 -50.13
C PRO A 181 16.34 18.77 -51.30
N PRO A 182 16.55 17.47 -51.01
CA PRO A 182 16.31 16.42 -51.98
C PRO A 182 14.89 16.56 -52.56
N GLY A 183 14.75 16.58 -53.89
CA GLY A 183 13.44 16.72 -54.55
C GLY A 183 12.94 18.16 -54.75
N GLY A 184 13.69 19.19 -54.35
CA GLY A 184 13.37 20.59 -54.68
C GLY A 184 12.14 21.18 -53.98
N SER A 185 11.66 20.53 -52.91
CA SER A 185 10.54 21.05 -52.11
C SER A 185 10.89 22.39 -51.45
N GLN A 186 10.04 23.40 -51.60
CA GLN A 186 10.20 24.67 -50.87
C GLN A 186 9.80 24.57 -49.39
N GLU A 187 9.17 23.47 -48.98
CA GLU A 187 8.65 23.31 -47.61
C GLU A 187 9.75 22.97 -46.59
N GLY A 188 10.95 22.65 -47.05
CA GLY A 188 12.05 22.21 -46.19
C GLY A 188 11.89 20.79 -45.68
N VAL A 189 12.88 20.32 -44.93
CA VAL A 189 13.00 18.95 -44.43
C VAL A 189 13.38 18.99 -42.94
N TRP A 190 12.81 18.08 -42.16
CA TRP A 190 13.23 17.84 -40.78
C TRP A 190 14.52 17.04 -40.76
N ILE A 191 15.58 17.65 -40.23
CA ILE A 191 16.89 17.01 -40.09
C ILE A 191 17.06 16.57 -38.63
N PRO A 192 17.29 15.26 -38.36
CA PRO A 192 17.61 14.80 -37.03
C PRO A 192 18.99 15.34 -36.64
N GLN A 193 19.09 16.04 -35.49
CA GLN A 193 20.36 16.59 -35.04
C GLN A 193 21.08 15.63 -34.10
N PHE A 194 20.39 15.19 -33.03
CA PHE A 194 20.88 14.19 -32.11
C PHE A 194 19.71 13.50 -31.43
N TYR A 195 19.97 12.28 -30.96
CA TYR A 195 19.05 11.55 -30.11
C TYR A 195 19.77 11.11 -28.84
N TYR A 196 19.00 10.89 -27.78
CA TYR A 196 19.48 10.24 -26.58
C TYR A 196 18.56 9.08 -26.22
N ASP A 197 19.15 8.02 -25.68
CA ASP A 197 18.45 6.91 -25.07
C ASP A 197 18.77 6.93 -23.57
N LEU A 198 17.97 7.71 -22.84
CA LEU A 198 18.17 7.84 -21.40
C LEU A 198 17.58 6.61 -20.73
N MET A 199 18.44 5.78 -20.14
CA MET A 199 18.02 4.70 -19.26
C MET A 199 18.56 4.94 -17.86
N VAL A 200 17.63 5.08 -16.91
CA VAL A 200 17.93 5.15 -15.50
C VAL A 200 17.45 3.84 -14.89
N GLU A 201 18.33 3.12 -14.22
CA GLU A 201 17.99 1.88 -13.51
C GLU A 201 18.54 1.97 -12.08
N ILE A 202 17.76 1.47 -11.12
CA ILE A 202 18.14 1.44 -9.71
C ILE A 202 19.41 0.60 -9.53
N SER A 203 20.41 1.15 -8.80
CA SER A 203 21.63 0.41 -8.51
C SER A 203 21.33 -0.88 -7.72
N ALA A 204 22.05 -1.97 -8.03
CA ALA A 204 21.91 -3.25 -7.32
C ALA A 204 22.02 -3.12 -5.78
N LYS A 205 22.84 -2.19 -5.28
CA LYS A 205 22.99 -1.90 -3.84
C LYS A 205 21.70 -1.34 -3.25
N ASP A 206 21.07 -0.40 -3.95
CA ASP A 206 19.84 0.24 -3.47
C ASP A 206 18.62 -0.65 -3.72
N ALA A 207 18.59 -1.42 -4.82
CA ALA A 207 17.62 -2.49 -5.02
C ALA A 207 17.66 -3.54 -3.90
N PHE A 208 18.86 -3.89 -3.39
CA PHE A 208 18.98 -4.78 -2.24
C PHE A 208 18.41 -4.17 -0.96
N LYS A 209 18.67 -2.88 -0.69
CA LYS A 209 18.06 -2.17 0.45
C LYS A 209 16.55 -2.10 0.31
N LEU A 210 16.04 -1.75 -0.88
CA LEU A 210 14.62 -1.66 -1.16
C LEU A 210 13.94 -3.02 -0.95
N ARG A 211 14.52 -4.13 -1.43
CA ARG A 211 14.02 -5.49 -1.15
C ARG A 211 13.93 -5.79 0.35
N LYS A 212 14.93 -5.40 1.13
CA LYS A 212 14.87 -5.56 2.60
C LYS A 212 13.71 -4.77 3.21
N VAL A 213 13.53 -3.52 2.79
CA VAL A 213 12.41 -2.67 3.26
C VAL A 213 11.06 -3.29 2.87
N LEU A 214 10.89 -3.71 1.62
CA LEU A 214 9.66 -4.36 1.14
C LEU A 214 9.37 -5.68 1.88
N ASN A 215 10.40 -6.45 2.22
CA ASN A 215 10.27 -7.66 3.02
C ASN A 215 9.88 -7.35 4.47
N ILE A 216 10.53 -6.37 5.11
CA ILE A 216 10.16 -5.92 6.46
C ILE A 216 8.71 -5.45 6.46
N LEU A 217 8.31 -4.62 5.48
CA LEU A 217 6.94 -4.15 5.34
C LEU A 217 5.96 -5.33 5.21
N LYS A 218 6.29 -6.33 4.37
CA LYS A 218 5.48 -7.55 4.22
C LYS A 218 5.35 -8.32 5.55
N ILE A 219 6.45 -8.47 6.29
CA ILE A 219 6.44 -9.15 7.60
C ILE A 219 5.59 -8.37 8.60
N VAL A 220 5.77 -7.05 8.70
CA VAL A 220 4.98 -6.20 9.60
C VAL A 220 3.50 -6.26 9.26
N THR A 221 3.13 -6.16 7.98
CA THR A 221 1.73 -6.28 7.54
C THR A 221 1.16 -7.66 7.87
N LEU A 222 1.92 -8.74 7.64
CA LEU A 222 1.51 -10.10 7.99
C LEU A 222 1.34 -10.28 9.49
N CYS A 223 2.30 -9.81 10.29
CA CYS A 223 2.21 -9.83 11.75
C CYS A 223 1.00 -9.05 12.24
N LEU A 224 0.73 -7.87 11.68
CA LEU A 224 -0.43 -7.07 12.06
C LEU A 224 -1.74 -7.77 11.69
N LEU A 225 -1.83 -8.38 10.50
CA LEU A 225 -3.01 -9.12 10.04
C LEU A 225 -3.24 -10.44 10.78
N CYS A 226 -2.20 -11.11 11.27
CA CYS A 226 -2.34 -12.40 11.96
C CYS A 226 -2.36 -12.25 13.48
N VAL A 227 -1.43 -11.50 14.05
CA VAL A 227 -1.25 -11.42 15.51
C VAL A 227 -2.38 -10.62 16.16
N LEU A 228 -2.78 -9.46 15.61
CA LEU A 228 -3.84 -8.65 16.23
C LEU A 228 -5.17 -9.40 16.33
N PRO A 229 -5.68 -10.06 15.25
CA PRO A 229 -6.91 -10.85 15.38
C PRO A 229 -6.76 -12.02 16.35
N THR A 230 -5.60 -12.68 16.38
CA THR A 230 -5.37 -13.80 17.29
C THR A 230 -5.39 -13.34 18.75
N VAL A 231 -4.75 -12.22 19.08
CA VAL A 231 -4.82 -11.60 20.41
C VAL A 231 -6.26 -11.21 20.75
N GLY A 232 -6.99 -10.64 19.80
CA GLY A 232 -8.42 -10.34 19.96
C GLY A 232 -9.26 -11.57 20.29
N ILE A 233 -9.06 -12.67 19.56
CA ILE A 233 -9.75 -13.95 19.79
C ILE A 233 -9.39 -14.51 21.17
N ILE A 234 -8.12 -14.50 21.56
CA ILE A 234 -7.67 -14.95 22.89
C ILE A 234 -8.34 -14.12 24.00
N MET A 235 -8.43 -12.80 23.83
CA MET A 235 -9.09 -11.91 24.79
C MET A 235 -10.59 -12.20 24.90
N VAL A 236 -11.27 -12.48 23.80
CA VAL A 236 -12.69 -12.88 23.80
C VAL A 236 -12.87 -14.21 24.51
N VAL A 237 -12.07 -15.23 24.16
CA VAL A 237 -12.12 -16.56 24.79
C VAL A 237 -11.81 -16.49 26.29
N TYR A 238 -10.82 -15.70 26.69
CA TYR A 238 -10.51 -15.48 28.10
C TYR A 238 -11.68 -14.81 28.83
N SER A 239 -12.31 -13.82 28.21
CA SER A 239 -13.45 -13.11 28.79
C SER A 239 -14.68 -13.99 28.92
N THR A 240 -14.99 -14.82 27.92
CA THR A 240 -16.10 -15.78 27.98
C THR A 240 -15.84 -16.84 29.05
N PHE A 241 -14.63 -17.41 29.10
CA PHE A 241 -14.23 -18.34 30.15
C PHE A 241 -14.41 -17.72 31.54
N LYS A 242 -13.87 -16.51 31.76
CA LYS A 242 -14.03 -15.79 33.03
C LYS A 242 -15.50 -15.58 33.38
N LEU A 243 -16.35 -15.25 32.41
CA LEU A 243 -17.79 -15.07 32.63
C LEU A 243 -18.46 -16.39 33.04
N PHE A 244 -18.19 -17.50 32.35
CA PHE A 244 -18.71 -18.83 32.71
C PHE A 244 -18.31 -19.25 34.13
N PHE A 245 -17.03 -19.13 34.50
CA PHE A 245 -16.58 -19.45 35.86
C PHE A 245 -17.12 -18.47 36.91
N SER A 246 -17.32 -17.21 36.55
CA SER A 246 -17.97 -16.24 37.45
C SER A 246 -19.44 -16.63 37.72
N LEU A 247 -20.16 -17.11 36.71
CA LEU A 247 -21.53 -17.58 36.88
C LEU A 247 -21.57 -18.85 37.74
N GLU A 248 -20.71 -19.82 37.48
CA GLU A 248 -20.65 -21.04 38.28
C GLU A 248 -20.24 -20.76 39.73
N THR A 249 -19.31 -19.83 39.97
CA THR A 249 -18.94 -19.42 41.34
C THR A 249 -20.08 -18.67 42.03
N ILE A 250 -20.84 -17.82 41.32
CA ILE A 250 -22.05 -17.19 41.86
C ILE A 250 -23.10 -18.25 42.22
N GLU A 251 -23.33 -19.26 41.38
CA GLU A 251 -24.26 -20.36 41.66
C GLU A 251 -23.81 -21.23 42.83
N ARG A 252 -22.52 -21.60 42.91
CA ARG A 252 -21.96 -22.34 44.04
C ARG A 252 -22.09 -21.56 45.34
N ASN A 253 -21.84 -20.25 45.32
CA ASN A 253 -22.00 -19.38 46.49
C ASN A 253 -23.46 -19.28 46.94
N LYS A 254 -24.41 -19.20 46.00
CA LYS A 254 -25.86 -19.26 46.30
C LYS A 254 -26.23 -20.59 46.98
N MET A 255 -25.80 -21.73 46.43
CA MET A 255 -26.04 -23.04 47.02
C MET A 255 -25.41 -23.19 48.41
N LEU A 256 -24.20 -22.67 48.63
CA LEU A 256 -23.55 -22.70 49.94
C LEU A 256 -24.31 -21.83 50.96
N ALA A 257 -24.77 -20.66 50.56
CA ALA A 257 -25.58 -19.79 51.42
C ALA A 257 -26.91 -20.48 51.83
N GLU A 258 -27.57 -21.17 50.91
CA GLU A 258 -28.77 -21.97 51.22
C GLU A 258 -28.47 -23.15 52.15
N LYS A 259 -27.36 -23.86 51.94
CA LYS A 259 -26.91 -24.94 52.83
C LYS A 259 -26.57 -24.43 54.24
N LEU A 260 -25.98 -23.24 54.36
CA LEU A 260 -25.72 -22.61 55.66
C LEU A 260 -27.02 -22.19 56.34
N LYS A 261 -27.98 -21.63 55.59
CA LYS A 261 -29.29 -21.23 56.12
C LYS A 261 -30.10 -22.43 56.65
N THR A 262 -30.10 -23.54 55.91
CA THR A 262 -30.75 -24.80 56.32
C THR A 262 -30.05 -25.48 57.49
N ARG A 263 -28.72 -25.43 57.58
CA ARG A 263 -27.97 -25.89 58.77
C ARG A 263 -28.25 -25.01 59.99
N ALA A 264 -28.28 -23.70 59.82
CA ALA A 264 -28.60 -22.76 60.90
C ALA A 264 -30.03 -23.00 61.43
N SER A 265 -31.01 -23.21 60.54
CA SER A 265 -32.38 -23.51 60.95
C SER A 265 -32.49 -24.89 61.63
N THR A 266 -31.80 -25.93 61.15
CA THR A 266 -31.78 -27.23 61.85
C THR A 266 -31.10 -27.16 63.21
N VAL A 267 -30.02 -26.39 63.35
CA VAL A 267 -29.37 -26.16 64.65
C VAL A 267 -30.32 -25.42 65.60
N GLN A 268 -31.07 -24.44 65.12
CA GLN A 268 -32.04 -23.71 65.93
C GLN A 268 -33.20 -24.62 66.37
N VAL A 269 -33.74 -25.43 65.45
CA VAL A 269 -34.79 -26.43 65.77
C VAL A 269 -34.27 -27.48 66.75
N ASN A 270 -33.03 -27.97 66.60
CA ASN A 270 -32.42 -28.89 67.57
C ASN A 270 -32.17 -28.24 68.92
N ARG A 271 -31.78 -26.96 68.95
CA ARG A 271 -31.61 -26.22 70.20
C ARG A 271 -32.94 -26.06 70.92
N ASP A 272 -34.00 -25.71 70.21
CA ASP A 272 -35.35 -25.57 70.76
C ASP A 272 -35.92 -26.92 71.22
N SER A 273 -35.67 -28.00 70.48
CA SER A 273 -36.08 -29.34 70.88
C SER A 273 -35.32 -29.83 72.12
N MET A 274 -34.02 -29.55 72.23
CA MET A 274 -33.23 -29.83 73.43
C MET A 274 -33.69 -28.99 74.63
N LEU A 275 -34.03 -27.71 74.43
CA LEU A 275 -34.57 -26.86 75.50
C LEU A 275 -35.93 -27.37 76.00
N ARG A 276 -36.82 -27.81 75.09
CA ARG A 276 -38.09 -28.44 75.46
C ARG A 276 -37.88 -29.76 76.19
N LYS A 277 -36.94 -30.59 75.72
CA LYS A 277 -36.61 -31.87 76.37
C LYS A 277 -36.00 -31.64 77.75
N ALA A 278 -35.06 -30.70 77.89
CA ALA A 278 -34.48 -30.32 79.18
C ALA A 278 -35.53 -29.79 80.15
N LYS A 279 -36.50 -28.99 79.69
CA LYS A 279 -37.63 -28.54 80.50
C LYS A 279 -38.51 -29.71 80.96
N ASN A 280 -38.84 -30.63 80.06
CA ASN A 280 -39.62 -31.83 80.39
C ASN A 280 -38.86 -32.79 81.33
N ASP A 281 -37.53 -32.90 81.18
CA ASP A 281 -36.67 -33.70 82.05
C ASP A 281 -36.54 -33.05 83.43
N LEU A 282 -36.49 -31.71 83.52
CA LEU A 282 -36.59 -30.96 84.79
C LEU A 282 -37.94 -31.19 85.48
N GLU A 283 -39.04 -31.16 84.72
CA GLU A 283 -40.37 -31.47 85.26
C GLU A 283 -40.48 -32.93 85.73
N LYS A 284 -39.82 -33.88 85.06
CA LYS A 284 -39.74 -35.29 85.51
C LYS A 284 -38.79 -35.51 86.69
N GLN A 285 -37.73 -34.72 86.84
CA GLN A 285 -36.86 -34.75 88.02
C GLN A 285 -37.50 -34.12 89.27
N GLY A 286 -38.57 -33.33 89.12
CA GLY A 286 -39.39 -32.86 90.24
C GLY A 286 -40.19 -33.95 90.98
N SER A 287 -40.15 -35.21 90.52
CA SER A 287 -40.90 -36.33 91.10
C SER A 287 -40.02 -37.50 91.59
N ARG A 288 -38.69 -37.34 91.66
CA ARG A 288 -37.84 -38.36 92.28
C ARG A 288 -36.85 -37.75 93.27
N ASP A 289 -37.01 -38.26 94.48
CA ASP A 289 -36.26 -38.06 95.72
C ASP A 289 -34.77 -37.70 95.51
N PRO A 290 -34.26 -36.63 96.16
CA PRO A 290 -32.88 -36.21 96.03
C PRO A 290 -31.98 -37.02 96.97
N LEU A 291 -31.85 -38.33 96.76
CA LEU A 291 -30.93 -39.17 97.53
C LEU A 291 -30.48 -40.38 96.71
N ASN A 292 -29.73 -40.13 95.63
CA ASN A 292 -28.65 -41.06 95.32
C ASN A 292 -27.50 -40.40 94.54
N ARG A 293 -26.42 -40.17 95.29
CA ARG A 293 -25.18 -39.57 94.87
C ARG A 293 -24.27 -40.72 94.41
N HIS A 294 -24.17 -40.96 93.11
CA HIS A 294 -23.15 -41.87 92.57
C HIS A 294 -22.12 -41.11 91.74
N HIS A 295 -20.90 -41.21 92.25
CA HIS A 295 -19.63 -40.85 91.64
C HIS A 295 -19.56 -41.25 90.17
N TYR A 296 -19.21 -40.31 89.30
CA TYR A 296 -18.60 -40.63 88.01
C TYR A 296 -17.21 -39.98 87.90
N SER A 297 -16.27 -40.88 87.65
CA SER A 297 -14.84 -40.67 87.49
C SER A 297 -14.53 -39.90 86.21
N PHE A 298 -13.72 -38.84 86.34
CA PHE A 298 -13.04 -38.16 85.24
C PHE A 298 -11.87 -39.00 84.74
N THR A 299 -12.03 -39.73 83.64
CA THR A 299 -10.90 -40.12 82.78
C THR A 299 -11.41 -40.44 81.38
N HIS A 300 -11.28 -39.52 80.43
CA HIS A 300 -10.90 -39.82 79.04
C HIS A 300 -10.55 -38.53 78.30
N SER A 301 -9.25 -38.27 78.14
CA SER A 301 -8.72 -37.29 77.20
C SER A 301 -9.00 -37.74 75.76
N PRO A 302 -9.58 -36.89 74.89
CA PRO A 302 -9.64 -37.19 73.47
C PRO A 302 -8.26 -37.06 72.83
N LYS A 303 -7.86 -38.13 72.13
CA LYS A 303 -6.65 -38.20 71.31
C LYS A 303 -6.67 -37.15 70.21
N ALA A 304 -5.56 -36.44 70.06
CA ALA A 304 -5.29 -35.51 68.97
C ALA A 304 -5.37 -36.20 67.60
N PRO A 305 -6.00 -35.58 66.57
CA PRO A 305 -6.01 -36.13 65.23
C PRO A 305 -4.63 -35.97 64.55
N LYS A 306 -4.14 -37.06 63.95
CA LYS A 306 -2.92 -37.13 63.15
C LYS A 306 -3.06 -36.25 61.89
N SER A 307 -2.14 -35.30 61.71
CA SER A 307 -1.93 -34.61 60.45
C SER A 307 -1.27 -35.55 59.44
N SER A 308 -2.03 -36.02 58.45
CA SER A 308 -1.46 -36.66 57.25
C SER A 308 -1.22 -35.58 56.19
N ILE A 309 0.05 -35.18 56.04
CA ILE A 309 0.54 -34.46 54.87
C ILE A 309 0.74 -35.50 53.76
N PRO A 310 0.06 -35.40 52.60
CA PRO A 310 0.41 -36.23 51.44
C PRO A 310 1.65 -35.66 50.78
N GLY A 311 2.64 -36.53 50.62
CA GLY A 311 3.93 -36.26 50.03
C GLY A 311 3.84 -35.82 48.56
N TYR A 312 4.79 -34.94 48.24
CA TYR A 312 5.34 -34.76 46.91
C TYR A 312 5.82 -36.11 46.35
N ASN A 313 5.43 -36.42 45.11
CA ASN A 313 6.13 -37.39 44.28
C ASN A 313 6.09 -36.92 42.82
N LYS A 314 7.31 -36.64 42.33
CA LYS A 314 7.78 -36.46 40.95
C LYS A 314 7.28 -35.26 40.15
#